data_AF-A0A7S3MPA9-F1
#
_entry.id   AF-A0A7S3MPA9-F1
#
_cell.length_a   1.000
_cell.length_b   1.000
_cell.length_c   1.000
_cell.angle_alpha   90.00
_cell.angle_beta   90.00
_cell.angle_gamma   90.00
#
_symmetry.space_group_name_H-M   'P 1'
#
loop_
_entity.id
_entity.type
_entity.pdbx_description
1 polymer ?
#
loop_
_entity_poly.entity_id
_entity_poly.type
_entity_poly.pdbx_seq_one_letter_code
_entity_poly.pdbx_strand_id
1 'polypeptide(L)'
;MLRACEDNAQWEEVVFLYLHHDEFDNAALAMIAHPTEAWEHLKFKETISKLTNTEIFYKALTFYLEHAPMQINSILETMSARVDHVRVITQMKRAGHVALVKPYLLSTQPANIKEVNDALYALYVEEEDHEALAKGVVTYDNFDQV
;
A
#
# COMPACT_ATOMS: atom_id res chain seq x y z
N MET A 1 9.87 -20.29 23.75
CA MET A 1 10.68 -20.35 22.52
C MET A 1 10.69 -18.98 21.84
N LEU A 2 9.54 -18.42 21.46
CA LEU A 2 9.40 -17.04 20.96
C LEU A 2 10.18 -15.99 21.78
N ARG A 3 9.97 -15.94 23.09
CA ARG A 3 10.68 -15.01 23.99
C ARG A 3 12.22 -15.14 23.96
N ALA A 4 12.73 -16.36 23.79
CA ALA A 4 14.18 -16.60 23.72
C ALA A 4 14.77 -16.21 22.36
N CYS A 5 13.97 -16.29 21.28
CA CYS A 5 14.36 -15.81 19.95
C CYS A 5 14.30 -14.27 19.87
N GLU A 6 13.33 -13.65 20.53
CA GLU A 6 13.27 -12.18 20.72
C GLU A 6 14.47 -11.68 21.54
N ASP A 7 14.83 -12.38 22.62
CA ASP A 7 15.99 -12.03 23.47
C ASP A 7 17.33 -12.19 22.71
N ASN A 8 17.39 -13.05 21.69
CA ASN A 8 18.58 -13.27 20.85
C ASN A 8 18.55 -12.49 19.52
N ALA A 9 17.57 -11.60 19.31
CA ALA A 9 17.41 -10.82 18.08
C ALA A 9 17.36 -11.67 16.78
N GLN A 10 16.86 -12.90 16.84
CA GLN A 10 16.71 -13.76 15.65
C GLN A 10 15.37 -13.50 14.96
N TRP A 11 15.22 -12.31 14.36
CA TRP A 11 13.93 -11.84 13.82
C TRP A 11 13.40 -12.69 12.66
N GLU A 12 14.28 -13.31 11.87
CA GLU A 12 13.87 -14.25 10.81
C GLU A 12 13.13 -15.47 11.38
N GLU A 13 13.66 -16.05 12.47
CA GLU A 13 13.08 -17.19 13.17
C GLU A 13 11.81 -16.81 13.93
N VAL A 14 11.78 -15.62 14.54
CA VAL A 14 10.57 -15.08 15.20
C VAL A 14 9.43 -14.95 14.19
N VAL A 15 9.71 -14.39 13.01
CA VAL A 15 8.73 -14.27 11.94
C VAL A 15 8.31 -15.64 11.41
N PHE A 16 9.23 -16.59 11.27
CA PHE A 16 8.90 -17.96 10.89
C PHE A 16 7.93 -18.61 11.90
N LEU A 17 8.19 -18.44 13.21
CA LEU A 17 7.32 -18.94 14.26
C LEU A 17 5.93 -18.27 14.21
N TYR A 18 5.86 -16.95 14.03
CA TYR A 18 4.57 -16.25 13.88
C TYR A 18 3.77 -16.75 12.68
N LEU A 19 4.41 -16.99 11.54
CA LEU A 19 3.76 -17.57 10.36
C LEU A 19 3.26 -19.00 10.60
N HIS A 20 4.00 -19.80 11.38
CA HIS A 20 3.60 -21.17 11.69
C HIS A 20 2.47 -21.26 12.73
N HIS A 21 2.33 -20.24 13.57
CA HIS A 21 1.25 -20.09 14.55
C HIS A 21 0.01 -19.36 13.99
N ASP A 22 -0.04 -19.09 12.69
CA ASP A 22 -1.08 -18.29 12.02
C ASP A 22 -1.23 -16.86 12.57
N GLU A 23 -0.21 -16.34 13.26
CA GLU A 23 -0.16 -14.96 13.78
C GLU A 23 0.41 -14.00 12.73
N PHE A 24 -0.26 -13.89 11.58
CA PHE A 24 0.20 -13.08 10.44
C PHE A 24 0.35 -11.58 10.79
N ASP A 25 -0.51 -11.06 11.67
CA ASP A 25 -0.46 -9.68 12.13
C ASP A 25 0.86 -9.37 12.85
N ASN A 26 1.27 -10.24 13.77
CA ASN A 26 2.52 -10.12 14.52
C ASN A 26 3.73 -10.33 13.59
N ALA A 27 3.65 -11.30 12.67
CA ALA A 27 4.68 -11.50 11.65
C ALA A 27 4.90 -10.23 10.81
N ALA A 28 3.83 -9.61 10.31
CA ALA A 28 3.91 -8.40 9.50
C ALA A 28 4.48 -7.22 10.30
N LEU A 29 4.07 -7.04 11.55
CA LEU A 29 4.62 -5.99 12.41
C LEU A 29 6.11 -6.20 12.72
N ALA A 30 6.52 -7.44 12.97
CA ALA A 30 7.93 -7.78 13.18
C ALA A 30 8.77 -7.53 11.92
N MET A 31 8.26 -7.89 10.73
CA MET A 31 8.92 -7.59 9.45
C MET A 31 9.04 -6.07 9.19
N ILE A 32 8.04 -5.28 9.59
CA ILE A 32 8.08 -3.79 9.49
C ILE A 32 9.08 -3.19 10.48
N ALA A 33 9.15 -3.72 11.70
CA ALA A 33 10.05 -3.22 12.74
C ALA A 33 11.53 -3.57 12.48
N HIS A 34 11.78 -4.73 11.86
CA HIS A 34 13.12 -5.26 11.60
C HIS A 34 13.35 -5.59 10.12
N PRO A 35 13.33 -4.57 9.24
CA PRO A 35 13.35 -4.78 7.80
C PRO A 35 14.67 -5.32 7.25
N THR A 36 15.79 -5.04 7.91
CA THR A 36 17.12 -5.48 7.46
C THR A 36 17.33 -6.98 7.56
N GLU A 37 16.61 -7.64 8.48
CA GLU A 37 16.86 -9.04 8.86
C GLU A 37 15.68 -9.97 8.53
N ALA A 38 14.45 -9.46 8.60
CA ALA A 38 13.25 -10.28 8.47
C ALA A 38 12.36 -9.95 7.27
N TRP A 39 12.60 -8.82 6.58
CA TRP A 39 11.75 -8.40 5.48
C TRP A 39 12.23 -8.99 4.15
N GLU A 40 11.30 -9.65 3.47
CA GLU A 40 11.44 -10.09 2.09
C GLU A 40 10.14 -9.77 1.37
N HIS A 41 10.22 -9.10 0.22
CA HIS A 41 9.04 -8.59 -0.49
C HIS A 41 8.00 -9.69 -0.80
N LEU A 42 8.43 -10.83 -1.34
CA LEU A 42 7.51 -11.93 -1.68
C LEU A 42 6.84 -12.50 -0.43
N LYS A 43 7.62 -12.79 0.62
CA LYS A 43 7.13 -13.32 1.90
C LYS A 43 6.15 -12.35 2.57
N PHE A 44 6.46 -11.05 2.53
CA PHE A 44 5.59 -10.00 3.05
C PHE A 44 4.28 -9.92 2.25
N LYS A 45 4.34 -10.01 0.92
CA LYS A 45 3.16 -10.01 0.04
C LYS A 45 2.22 -11.18 0.33
N GLU A 46 2.76 -12.39 0.53
CA GLU A 46 1.96 -13.55 0.95
C GLU A 46 1.34 -13.35 2.33
N THR A 47 2.10 -12.78 3.27
CA THR A 47 1.63 -12.49 4.63
C THR A 47 0.48 -11.48 4.60
N ILE A 48 0.60 -10.38 3.83
CA ILE A 48 -0.45 -9.39 3.62
C ILE A 48 -1.76 -10.02 3.17
N SER A 49 -1.71 -10.97 2.24
CA SER A 49 -2.92 -11.59 1.69
C SER A 49 -3.77 -12.32 2.75
N LYS A 50 -3.13 -12.74 3.85
CA LYS A 50 -3.73 -13.45 4.98
C LYS A 50 -4.10 -12.53 6.15
N LEU A 51 -3.65 -11.26 6.14
CA LEU A 51 -3.98 -10.30 7.18
C LEU A 51 -5.49 -10.02 7.21
N THR A 52 -6.01 -9.90 8.43
CA THR A 52 -7.39 -9.47 8.67
C THR A 52 -7.45 -8.02 9.13
N ASN A 53 -6.40 -7.53 9.79
CA ASN A 53 -6.33 -6.18 10.32
C ASN A 53 -5.93 -5.15 9.25
N THR A 54 -6.87 -4.26 8.93
CA THR A 54 -6.67 -3.21 7.93
C THR A 54 -5.69 -2.12 8.37
N GLU A 55 -5.48 -1.91 9.66
CA GLU A 55 -4.50 -0.93 10.17
C GLU A 55 -3.06 -1.30 9.79
N ILE A 56 -2.76 -2.59 9.69
CA ILE A 56 -1.44 -3.08 9.30
C ILE A 56 -1.15 -2.74 7.84
N PHE A 57 -2.17 -2.72 6.96
CA PHE A 57 -1.98 -2.30 5.56
C PHE A 57 -1.49 -0.85 5.48
N TYR A 58 -2.08 0.08 6.24
CA TYR A 58 -1.64 1.48 6.21
C TYR A 58 -0.23 1.66 6.79
N LYS A 59 0.14 0.89 7.83
CA LYS A 59 1.51 0.87 8.36
C LYS A 59 2.50 0.32 7.33
N ALA A 60 2.12 -0.76 6.64
CA ALA A 60 2.92 -1.31 5.55
C ALA A 60 3.12 -0.29 4.43
N LEU A 61 2.09 0.47 4.06
CA LEU A 61 2.25 1.52 3.04
C LEU A 61 3.26 2.59 3.44
N THR A 62 3.22 3.09 4.68
CA THR A 62 4.26 4.02 5.18
C THR A 62 5.65 3.39 5.10
N PHE A 63 5.78 2.15 5.56
CA PHE A 63 7.05 1.42 5.53
C PHE A 63 7.60 1.29 4.10
N TYR A 64 6.76 0.90 3.13
CA TYR A 64 7.15 0.77 1.73
C TYR A 64 7.51 2.11 1.09
N LEU A 65 6.85 3.21 1.45
CA LEU A 65 7.22 4.55 0.97
C LEU A 65 8.64 4.93 1.39
N GLU A 66 9.04 4.59 2.61
CA GLU A 66 10.35 4.94 3.16
C GLU A 66 11.47 3.99 2.72
N HIS A 67 11.20 2.68 2.64
CA HIS A 67 12.23 1.67 2.39
C HIS A 67 12.30 1.19 0.94
N ALA A 68 11.16 1.09 0.24
CA ALA A 68 11.09 0.46 -1.09
C ALA A 68 9.94 1.04 -1.95
N PRO A 69 10.01 2.33 -2.33
CA PRO A 69 8.90 3.01 -3.01
C PRO A 69 8.53 2.37 -4.36
N MET A 70 9.49 1.75 -5.06
CA MET A 70 9.27 1.07 -6.34
C MET A 70 8.34 -0.16 -6.24
N GLN A 71 8.27 -0.80 -5.06
CA GLN A 71 7.49 -2.02 -4.86
C GLN A 71 6.07 -1.77 -4.35
N ILE A 72 5.72 -0.51 -4.08
CA ILE A 72 4.44 -0.15 -3.45
C ILE A 72 3.24 -0.50 -4.32
N ASN A 73 3.36 -0.37 -5.64
CA ASN A 73 2.28 -0.70 -6.57
C ASN A 73 1.89 -2.18 -6.49
N SER A 74 2.87 -3.09 -6.35
CA SER A 74 2.58 -4.53 -6.27
C SER A 74 1.88 -4.90 -4.97
N ILE A 75 2.23 -4.22 -3.88
CA ILE A 75 1.58 -4.39 -2.58
C ILE A 75 0.16 -3.82 -2.62
N LEU A 76 -0.01 -2.61 -3.16
CA LEU A 76 -1.31 -1.94 -3.32
C LEU A 76 -2.28 -2.77 -4.16
N GLU A 77 -1.81 -3.39 -5.24
CA GLU A 77 -2.61 -4.30 -6.07
C GLU A 77 -3.16 -5.48 -5.24
N THR A 78 -2.33 -6.06 -4.36
CA THR A 78 -2.70 -7.21 -3.53
C THR A 78 -3.74 -6.84 -2.47
N MET A 79 -3.61 -5.65 -1.88
CA MET A 79 -4.53 -5.18 -0.84
C MET A 79 -5.72 -4.39 -1.41
N SER A 80 -5.74 -4.09 -2.71
CA SER A 80 -6.74 -3.23 -3.37
C SER A 80 -8.18 -3.59 -3.03
N ALA A 81 -8.51 -4.88 -2.98
CA ALA A 81 -9.85 -5.37 -2.70
C ALA A 81 -10.30 -5.23 -1.24
N ARG A 82 -9.38 -4.90 -0.31
CA ARG A 82 -9.65 -4.86 1.15
C ARG A 82 -9.35 -3.52 1.80
N VAL A 83 -8.70 -2.59 1.10
CA VAL A 83 -8.31 -1.28 1.64
C VAL A 83 -9.31 -0.19 1.28
N ASP A 84 -9.35 0.84 2.11
CA ASP A 84 -10.06 2.07 1.77
C ASP A 84 -9.19 2.95 0.86
N HIS A 85 -9.59 3.03 -0.41
CA HIS A 85 -8.89 3.81 -1.44
C HIS A 85 -8.73 5.29 -1.05
N VAL A 86 -9.72 5.88 -0.38
CA VAL A 86 -9.71 7.30 0.03
C VAL A 86 -8.60 7.53 1.06
N ARG A 87 -8.48 6.62 2.02
CA ARG A 87 -7.44 6.68 3.05
C ARG A 87 -6.04 6.48 2.47
N VAL A 88 -5.89 5.53 1.54
CA VAL A 88 -4.63 5.32 0.82
C VAL A 88 -4.21 6.59 0.08
N ILE A 89 -5.11 7.20 -0.68
CA ILE A 89 -4.82 8.42 -1.45
C ILE A 89 -4.45 9.58 -0.54
N THR A 90 -5.17 9.76 0.57
CA THR A 90 -4.86 10.81 1.55
C THR A 90 -3.44 10.64 2.12
N GLN A 91 -3.04 9.40 2.40
CA GLN A 91 -1.69 9.09 2.88
C GLN A 91 -0.63 9.35 1.80
N MET A 92 -0.87 8.96 0.56
CA MET A 92 0.03 9.21 -0.58
C MET A 92 0.17 10.70 -0.92
N LYS A 93 -0.94 11.45 -0.84
CA LYS A 93 -0.97 12.92 -1.01
C LYS A 93 -0.13 13.60 0.07
N ARG A 94 -0.28 13.20 1.33
CA ARG A 94 0.54 13.73 2.44
C ARG A 94 2.03 13.41 2.29
N ALA A 95 2.35 12.25 1.73
CA ALA A 95 3.73 11.85 1.45
C ALA A 95 4.33 12.54 0.20
N GLY A 96 3.52 13.23 -0.62
CA GLY A 96 3.99 13.84 -1.87
C GLY A 96 4.37 12.83 -2.96
N HIS A 97 3.90 11.58 -2.84
CA HIS A 97 4.31 10.46 -3.69
C HIS A 97 3.15 9.91 -4.56
N VAL A 98 2.16 10.77 -4.86
CA VAL A 98 0.95 10.39 -5.61
C VAL A 98 1.29 9.86 -7.02
N ALA A 99 2.30 10.43 -7.68
CA ALA A 99 2.73 9.98 -9.00
C ALA A 99 3.22 8.52 -9.01
N LEU A 100 3.83 8.04 -7.92
CA LEU A 100 4.31 6.67 -7.82
C LEU A 100 3.17 5.65 -7.84
N VAL A 101 1.99 6.02 -7.33
CA VAL A 101 0.82 5.15 -7.28
C VAL A 101 -0.12 5.34 -8.48
N LYS A 102 0.29 6.07 -9.52
CA LYS A 102 -0.50 6.28 -10.74
C LYS A 102 -1.03 4.98 -11.38
N PRO A 103 -0.23 3.89 -11.51
CA PRO A 103 -0.75 2.63 -12.05
C PRO A 103 -1.88 2.02 -11.20
N TYR A 104 -1.78 2.17 -9.87
CA TYR A 104 -2.82 1.75 -8.94
C TYR A 104 -4.07 2.64 -9.05
N LEU A 105 -3.91 3.96 -9.16
CA LEU A 105 -5.05 4.85 -9.33
C LEU A 105 -5.83 4.53 -10.61
N LEU A 106 -5.14 4.28 -11.72
CA LEU A 106 -5.75 3.85 -12.99
C LEU A 106 -6.54 2.54 -12.86
N SER A 107 -6.04 1.57 -12.10
CA SER A 107 -6.76 0.30 -11.90
C SER A 107 -7.99 0.46 -10.99
N THR A 108 -7.98 1.43 -10.08
CA THR A 108 -9.11 1.78 -9.21
C THR A 108 -10.08 2.80 -9.80
N GLN A 109 -9.70 3.48 -10.90
CA GLN A 109 -10.52 4.47 -11.58
C GLN A 109 -11.91 3.96 -11.99
N PRO A 110 -12.11 2.70 -12.44
CA PRO A 110 -13.42 2.13 -12.71
C PRO A 110 -14.40 2.14 -11.53
N ALA A 111 -13.91 2.25 -10.29
CA ALA A 111 -14.77 2.38 -9.10
C ALA A 111 -15.43 3.76 -8.99
N ASN A 112 -15.05 4.73 -9.84
CA ASN A 112 -15.57 6.10 -9.89
C ASN A 112 -15.59 6.77 -8.50
N ILE A 113 -14.49 6.66 -7.76
CA ILE A 113 -14.33 7.27 -6.43
C ILE A 113 -13.81 8.70 -6.60
N LYS A 114 -14.45 9.65 -5.94
CA LYS A 114 -14.11 11.08 -6.02
C LYS A 114 -12.63 11.34 -5.81
N GLU A 115 -12.06 10.86 -4.72
CA GLU A 115 -10.67 11.14 -4.36
C GLU A 115 -9.66 10.50 -5.30
N VAL A 116 -10.01 9.36 -5.94
CA VAL A 116 -9.19 8.70 -6.97
C VAL A 116 -9.16 9.56 -8.22
N ASN A 117 -10.32 10.02 -8.68
CA ASN A 117 -10.45 10.87 -9.85
C ASN A 117 -9.74 12.22 -9.64
N ASP A 118 -9.97 12.88 -8.51
CA ASP A 118 -9.29 14.14 -8.16
C ASP A 118 -7.77 13.98 -8.11
N ALA A 119 -7.27 12.86 -7.57
CA ALA A 119 -5.83 12.57 -7.54
C ALA A 119 -5.25 12.35 -8.95
N LEU A 120 -5.95 11.59 -9.80
CA LEU A 120 -5.53 11.37 -11.19
C LEU A 120 -5.56 12.65 -12.01
N TYR A 121 -6.59 13.48 -11.85
CA TYR A 121 -6.71 14.74 -12.59
C TYR A 121 -5.65 15.74 -12.15
N ALA A 122 -5.34 15.82 -10.87
CA ALA A 122 -4.20 16.61 -10.39
C ALA A 122 -2.88 16.16 -11.05
N LEU A 123 -2.65 14.84 -11.18
CA LEU A 123 -1.47 14.32 -11.88
C LEU A 123 -1.47 14.68 -13.37
N TYR A 124 -2.60 14.54 -14.08
CA TYR A 124 -2.68 14.90 -15.50
C TYR A 124 -2.45 16.39 -15.74
N VAL A 125 -2.90 17.25 -14.81
CA VAL A 125 -2.63 18.69 -14.86
C VAL A 125 -1.14 18.97 -14.65
N GLU A 126 -0.49 18.29 -13.71
CA GLU A 126 0.97 18.42 -13.50
C GLU A 126 1.80 17.90 -14.69
N GLU A 127 1.32 16.87 -15.39
CA GLU A 127 1.97 16.27 -16.55
C GLU A 127 1.62 16.96 -17.89
N GLU A 128 0.75 17.98 -17.88
CA GLU A 128 0.20 18.65 -19.07
C GLU A 128 -0.54 17.70 -20.05
N ASP A 129 -1.08 16.58 -19.55
CA ASP A 129 -1.81 15.58 -20.34
C ASP A 129 -3.31 15.94 -20.43
N HIS A 130 -3.61 16.87 -21.34
CA HIS A 130 -4.98 17.33 -21.57
C HIS A 130 -5.88 16.27 -22.22
N GLU A 131 -5.32 15.29 -22.93
CA GLU A 131 -6.09 14.24 -23.60
C GLU A 131 -6.64 13.23 -22.59
N ALA A 132 -5.77 12.75 -21.69
CA ALA A 132 -6.17 11.86 -20.60
C ALA A 132 -7.16 12.52 -19.65
N LEU A 133 -6.97 13.81 -19.35
CA LEU A 133 -7.89 14.60 -18.52
C LEU A 133 -9.28 14.69 -19.16
N ALA A 134 -9.36 15.07 -20.44
CA ALA A 134 -10.63 15.20 -21.15
C ALA A 134 -11.38 13.85 -21.21
N LYS A 135 -10.67 12.76 -21.49
CA LYS A 135 -11.25 11.42 -21.52
C LYS A 135 -11.71 10.97 -20.13
N GLY A 136 -10.93 11.27 -19.10
CA GLY A 136 -11.24 10.97 -17.71
C GLY A 136 -12.54 11.64 -17.27
N VAL A 137 -12.63 12.97 -17.42
CA VAL A 137 -13.79 13.78 -17.03
C VAL A 137 -15.08 13.33 -17.73
N VAL A 138 -15.00 12.88 -18.99
CA VAL A 138 -16.16 12.36 -19.73
C VAL A 138 -16.58 10.97 -19.25
N THR A 139 -15.63 10.15 -18.81
CA THR A 139 -15.88 8.74 -18.44
C THR A 139 -16.25 8.59 -16.96
N TYR A 140 -15.65 9.39 -16.08
CA TYR A 140 -15.76 9.32 -14.63
C TYR A 140 -16.17 10.70 -14.09
N ASP A 141 -17.45 10.81 -13.76
CA ASP A 141 -18.15 12.05 -13.41
C ASP A 141 -18.10 12.40 -11.91
N ASN A 142 -17.63 11.47 -11.05
CA ASN A 142 -17.52 11.70 -9.63
C ASN A 142 -16.17 12.38 -9.31
N PHE A 143 -16.09 13.70 -9.42
CA PHE A 143 -14.90 14.50 -9.09
C PHE A 143 -15.32 15.90 -8.62
N ASP A 144 -14.41 16.66 -8.01
CA ASP A 144 -14.71 18.04 -7.61
C ASP A 144 -14.69 18.99 -8.83
N GLN A 145 -15.85 19.56 -9.17
CA GLN A 145 -16.04 20.44 -10.33
C GLN A 145 -15.81 21.93 -10.01
N VAL A 146 -15.31 22.26 -8.81
CA VAL A 146 -15.17 23.65 -8.33
C VAL A 146 -14.03 24.40 -9.02
#